data_AF-A0A538EV08-F1
#
_entry.id   AF-A0A538EV08-F1
#
_cell.length_a   1.000
_cell.length_b   1.000
_cell.length_c   1.000
_cell.angle_alpha   90.00
_cell.angle_beta   90.00
_cell.angle_gamma   90.00
#
_symmetry.space_group_name_H-M   'P 1'
#
loop_
_entity.id
_entity.type
_entity.pdbx_description
1 polymer ?
#
loop_
_entity_poly.entity_id
_entity_poly.type
_entity_poly.pdbx_seq_one_letter_code
_entity_poly.pdbx_strand_id
1 'polypeptide(L)' 'MRRIEDYALLGDLETAALVHRSGSIDWCCFPRFDSGACFAALLGGPENGHWSLAPKGEVTRHTRRYRHDTLIL' A
#
# COMPACT_ATOMS: atom_id res chain seq x y z
N MET A 1 -6.33 -7.68 -12.28
CA MET A 1 -5.06 -8.19 -11.72
C MET A 1 -4.27 -6.98 -11.25
N ARG A 2 -3.97 -6.87 -9.94
CA ARG A 2 -3.19 -5.75 -9.41
C ARG A 2 -1.73 -5.97 -9.85
N ARG A 3 -1.14 -5.01 -10.53
CA ARG A 3 0.25 -5.13 -11.00
C ARG A 3 1.19 -4.62 -9.91
N ILE A 4 2.38 -5.20 -9.81
CA ILE A 4 3.39 -4.74 -8.84
C ILE A 4 3.76 -3.26 -9.05
N GLU A 5 3.81 -2.80 -10.30
CA GLU A 5 4.05 -1.38 -10.65
C GLU A 5 2.98 -0.40 -10.15
N ASP A 6 1.80 -0.89 -9.77
CA ASP A 6 0.71 -0.08 -9.22
C ASP A 6 0.89 0.21 -7.73
N TYR A 7 1.91 -0.35 -7.09
CA TYR A 7 2.22 -0.14 -5.67
C TYR A 7 3.31 0.90 -5.46
N ALA A 8 3.20 1.61 -4.34
CA ALA A 8 4.23 2.47 -3.80
C ALA A 8 4.60 1.96 -2.41
N LEU A 9 5.87 2.03 -2.06
CA LEU A 9 6.37 1.73 -0.72
C LEU A 9 6.26 2.97 0.17
N LEU A 10 5.54 2.87 1.28
CA LEU A 10 5.60 3.84 2.38
C LEU A 10 6.42 3.22 3.50
N GLY A 11 7.34 3.97 4.09
CA GLY A 11 8.13 3.53 5.23
C GLY A 11 8.28 4.65 6.25
N ASP A 12 8.41 4.27 7.53
CA ASP A 12 8.52 5.17 8.67
C ASP A 12 9.81 4.93 9.50
N LEU A 13 10.78 4.21 8.91
CA LEU A 13 12.02 3.72 9.54
C LEU A 13 11.85 2.51 10.47
N GLU A 14 10.64 2.10 10.81
CA GLU A 14 10.36 0.92 11.65
C GLU A 14 9.69 -0.22 10.85
N THR A 15 8.77 0.15 9.96
CA THR A 15 8.09 -0.78 9.06
C THR A 15 7.90 -0.19 7.66
N ALA A 16 7.24 -0.95 6.78
CA ALA A 16 6.80 -0.48 5.49
C ALA A 16 5.46 -1.08 5.06
N ALA A 17 4.78 -0.37 4.17
CA ALA A 17 3.51 -0.76 3.57
C ALA A 17 3.58 -0.63 2.04
N LEU A 18 2.98 -1.57 1.31
CA LEU A 18 2.76 -1.43 -0.12
C LEU A 18 1.34 -0.92 -0.39
N VAL A 19 1.28 0.27 -0.99
CA VAL A 19 0.05 1.01 -1.24
C VAL A 19 -0.27 1.05 -2.72
N HIS A 20 -1.37 0.40 -3.10
CA HIS A 20 -1.91 0.43 -4.45
C HIS A 20 -2.36 1.85 -4.81
N ARG A 21 -2.29 2.24 -6.10
CA ARG A 21 -2.73 3.56 -6.60
C ARG A 21 -4.16 3.96 -6.25
N SER A 22 -5.01 3.00 -5.88
CA SER A 22 -6.39 3.23 -5.41
C SER A 22 -6.52 3.59 -3.93
N GLY A 23 -5.41 3.69 -3.18
CA GLY A 23 -5.42 3.95 -1.74
C GLY A 23 -5.57 2.70 -0.85
N SER A 24 -5.32 1.51 -1.42
CA SER A 24 -5.38 0.23 -0.68
C SER A 24 -3.99 -0.17 -0.20
N ILE A 25 -3.84 -0.48 1.09
CA ILE A 25 -2.67 -1.12 1.68
C ILE A 25 -2.91 -2.63 1.63
N ASP A 26 -2.18 -3.31 0.75
CA ASP A 26 -2.37 -4.76 0.51
C ASP A 26 -1.25 -5.61 1.13
N TRP A 27 -0.17 -4.95 1.58
CA TRP A 27 0.91 -5.59 2.32
C TRP A 27 1.40 -4.64 3.42
N CYS A 28 1.42 -5.12 4.65
CA CYS A 28 2.04 -4.42 5.76
C CYS A 28 2.32 -5.38 6.92
N CYS A 29 3.50 -5.28 7.53
CA CYS A 29 3.89 -6.03 8.72
C CYS A 29 3.93 -5.09 9.92
N PHE A 30 3.41 -5.52 11.07
CA PHE A 30 3.50 -4.76 12.31
C PHE A 30 3.91 -5.65 13.50
N PRO A 31 4.64 -5.10 14.49
CA PRO A 31 5.10 -3.71 14.57
C PRO A 31 6.33 -3.41 13.70
N ARG A 32 7.10 -4.43 13.28
CA ARG A 32 8.35 -4.27 12.51
C ARG A 32 8.22 -4.85 11.11
N PHE A 33 9.12 -4.45 10.22
CA PHE A 33 9.18 -4.93 8.84
C PHE A 33 9.23 -6.48 8.70
N ASP A 34 9.89 -7.17 9.63
CA ASP A 34 10.06 -8.62 9.68
C ASP A 34 8.98 -9.35 10.52
N SER A 35 7.97 -8.63 11.00
CA SER A 35 6.87 -9.21 11.77
C SER A 35 5.86 -9.94 10.86
N GLY A 36 4.88 -10.61 11.46
CA GLY A 36 3.77 -11.18 10.72
C GLY A 36 3.01 -10.11 9.92
N ALA A 37 2.58 -10.45 8.71
CA ALA A 37 1.82 -9.56 7.86
C ALA A 37 0.41 -9.35 8.43
N CYS A 38 0.06 -8.11 8.76
CA CYS A 38 -1.32 -7.72 9.09
C CYS A 38 -2.22 -7.71 7.86
N PHE A 39 -1.64 -7.38 6.70
CA PHE A 39 -2.29 -7.43 5.39
C PHE A 39 -1.42 -8.24 4.43
N ALA A 40 -2.02 -9.17 3.68
CA ALA A 40 -1.32 -10.04 2.75
C ALA A 40 -2.09 -10.26 1.42
N ALA A 41 -3.00 -9.34 1.09
CA ALA A 41 -3.79 -9.40 -0.13
C ALA A 41 -2.97 -9.32 -1.43
N LEU A 42 -1.72 -8.88 -1.35
CA LEU A 42 -0.80 -8.89 -2.49
C LEU A 42 -0.47 -10.31 -2.98
N LEU A 43 -0.33 -11.29 -2.07
CA LEU A 43 0.10 -12.65 -2.40
C LEU A 43 -1.05 -13.66 -2.43
N GLY A 44 -2.06 -13.50 -1.57
CA GLY A 44 -3.19 -14.42 -1.49
C GLY A 44 -4.42 -13.91 -2.24
N GLY A 45 -5.01 -12.82 -1.78
CA GLY A 45 -6.20 -12.21 -2.35
C GLY A 45 -6.91 -11.27 -1.37
N PRO A 46 -8.05 -10.65 -1.77
CA PRO A 46 -8.80 -9.72 -0.92
C PRO A 46 -9.17 -10.28 0.47
N GLU A 47 -9.33 -11.60 0.58
CA GLU A 47 -9.59 -12.36 1.81
C GLU A 47 -8.42 -12.36 2.80
N ASN A 48 -7.18 -12.12 2.33
CA ASN A 48 -5.98 -12.07 3.17
C ASN A 48 -5.76 -10.68 3.81
N GLY A 49 -6.82 -9.89 3.91
CA GLY A 49 -6.80 -8.60 4.58
C GLY A 49 -6.14 -7.50 3.76
N HIS A 50 -6.79 -6.33 3.78
CA HIS A 50 -6.26 -5.08 3.28
C HIS A 50 -6.92 -3.95 4.07
N TRP A 51 -6.31 -2.78 4.05
CA TRP A 51 -6.94 -1.54 4.51
C TRP A 51 -7.07 -0.60 3.33
N SER A 52 -8.16 0.16 3.23
CA SER A 52 -8.35 1.09 2.12
C SER A 52 -8.89 2.43 2.59
N LEU A 53 -8.40 3.47 1.91
CA LEU A 53 -8.91 4.82 2.01
C LEU A 53 -9.12 5.36 0.60
N ALA A 54 -10.37 5.64 0.24
CA ALA A 54 -10.75 6.16 -1.05
C ALA A 54 -11.92 7.15 -0.93
N PRO A 55 -12.06 8.11 -1.86
CA PRO A 55 -13.26 8.94 -1.96
C PRO A 55 -14.54 8.08 -2.06
N LYS A 56 -15.63 8.55 -1.46
CA LYS A 56 -16.95 7.87 -1.55
C LYS A 56 -17.56 7.97 -2.96
N GLY A 57 -17.22 9.02 -3.71
CA GLY A 57 -17.71 9.25 -5.07
C GLY A 57 -16.88 8.53 -6.13
N GLU A 58 -17.23 8.76 -7.40
CA GLU A 58 -16.47 8.25 -8.53
C GLU A 58 -15.04 8.81 -8.54
N VAL A 59 -14.06 7.91 -8.64
CA VAL A 59 -12.66 8.30 -8.78
C VAL A 59 -12.34 8.52 -10.24
N THR A 60 -12.18 9.77 -10.63
CA THR A 60 -11.89 10.14 -12.02
C THR A 60 -10.40 10.10 -12.37
N ARG A 61 -9.50 10.12 -11.37
CA ARG A 61 -8.05 10.12 -11.59
C ARG A 61 -7.28 9.66 -10.36
N HIS A 62 -6.15 8.95 -10.60
CA HIS A 62 -5.13 8.63 -9.60
C HIS A 62 -3.81 9.30 -9.98
N THR A 63 -3.21 10.05 -9.05
CA THR A 63 -1.85 10.59 -9.19
C THR A 63 -1.11 10.47 -7.88
N ARG A 64 0.18 10.14 -7.94
CA ARG A 64 1.10 10.10 -6.80
C ARG A 64 2.50 10.42 -7.31
N ARG A 65 3.38 10.93 -6.45
CA ARG A 65 4.79 11.12 -6.79
C ARG A 65 5.61 11.14 -5.52
N TYR A 66 6.70 10.38 -5.50
CA TYR A 66 7.69 10.63 -4.47
C TYR A 66 8.23 12.05 -4.61
N ARG A 67 8.43 12.72 -3.48
CA ARG A 67 9.26 13.92 -3.44
C ARG A 67 10.66 13.50 -3.85
N HIS A 68 11.25 14.28 -4.76
CA HIS A 68 12.55 13.99 -5.36
C HIS A 68 13.60 13.67 -4.30
N ASP A 69 14.35 12.58 -4.51
CA ASP A 69 15.40 12.06 -3.61
C ASP A 69 14.94 11.77 -2.18
N THR A 70 13.67 11.42 -1.98
CA THR A 70 13.12 11.01 -0.68
C THR A 70 12.19 9.79 -0.80
N LEU A 71 11.88 9.15 0.34
CA LEU A 71 10.85 8.12 0.47
C LEU A 71 9.47 8.68 0.85
N ILE A 72 9.24 9.98 0.65
CA ILE A 72 7.95 10.63 0.93
C ILE A 72 7.10 10.57 -0.34
N LEU A 73 6.03 9.77 -0.33
CA LEU A 73 5.05 9.63 -1.42
C LEU A 73 4.11 10.83 -1.57
#